data_AF-Q9NDL9-F1
#
_entry.id   AF-Q9NDL9-F1
#
_cell.length_a   1.000
_cell.length_b   1.000
_cell.length_c   1.000
_cell.angle_alpha   90.00
_cell.angle_beta   90.00
_cell.angle_gamma   90.00
#
_symmetry.space_group_name_H-M   'P 1'
#
loop_
_entity.id
_entity.type
_entity.pdbx_description
1 polymer ?
#
loop_
_entity_poly.entity_id
_entity_poly.type
_entity_poly.pdbx_seq_one_letter_code
_entity_poly.pdbx_strand_id
1 'polypeptide(L)'
;GVNEDKYDAANMHIVSNASCTTNCLAPLAKIINDNFGIEEGLMTTVHATTATQKTVDGPSMKKWRDGRGASQNIIPASTGA
;
A
#
# COMPACT_ATOMS: atom_id res chain seq x y z
N GLY A 1 -9.83 -7.82 10.95
CA GLY A 1 -11.12 -8.27 10.39
C GLY A 1 -11.02 -8.64 8.93
N VAL A 2 -9.96 -9.32 8.52
CA VAL A 2 -9.84 -9.90 7.17
C VAL A 2 -9.26 -11.31 7.25
N ASN A 3 -8.16 -11.50 7.97
CA ASN A 3 -7.46 -12.78 8.08
C ASN A 3 -6.66 -12.99 9.39
N GLU A 4 -6.91 -12.17 10.41
CA GLU A 4 -6.22 -12.28 11.71
C GLU A 4 -6.48 -13.63 12.40
N ASP A 5 -7.60 -14.28 12.10
CA ASP A 5 -7.98 -15.62 12.55
C ASP A 5 -7.03 -16.72 12.03
N LYS A 6 -6.28 -16.44 10.96
CA LYS A 6 -5.29 -17.37 10.39
C LYS A 6 -3.94 -17.34 11.11
N TYR A 7 -3.78 -16.47 12.10
CA TYR A 7 -2.56 -16.39 12.88
C TYR A 7 -2.36 -17.66 13.72
N ASP A 8 -1.20 -18.29 13.56
CA ASP A 8 -0.78 -19.43 14.38
C ASP A 8 0.36 -19.02 15.31
N ALA A 9 0.04 -18.86 16.59
CA ALA A 9 1.02 -18.45 17.61
C ALA A 9 2.17 -19.45 17.83
N ALA A 10 1.96 -20.73 17.51
CA ALA A 10 2.97 -21.76 17.69
C ALA A 10 4.03 -21.74 16.58
N ASN A 11 3.68 -21.32 15.36
CA ASN A 11 4.54 -21.42 14.18
C ASN A 11 4.87 -20.06 13.53
N MET A 12 4.08 -19.01 13.76
CA MET A 12 4.25 -17.68 13.14
C MET A 12 4.88 -16.68 14.11
N HIS A 13 6.20 -16.75 14.26
CA HIS A 13 6.93 -15.87 15.19
C HIS A 13 7.31 -14.50 14.60
N ILE A 14 7.32 -14.36 13.27
CA ILE A 14 7.58 -13.10 12.57
C ILE A 14 6.42 -12.85 11.63
N VAL A 15 5.71 -11.75 11.87
CA VAL A 15 4.51 -11.37 11.11
C VAL A 15 4.62 -9.96 10.56
N SER A 16 3.88 -9.67 9.50
CA SER A 16 3.77 -8.34 8.90
C SER A 16 2.34 -7.85 9.03
N ASN A 17 2.16 -6.61 9.47
CA ASN A 17 0.84 -5.97 9.52
C ASN A 17 0.44 -5.33 8.17
N ALA A 18 1.05 -5.79 7.08
CA ALA A 18 0.91 -5.22 5.74
C ALA A 18 1.20 -3.71 5.69
N SER A 19 0.61 -3.00 4.72
CA SER A 19 0.77 -1.56 4.52
C SER A 19 -0.51 -0.78 4.89
N CYS A 20 -0.40 0.55 5.02
CA CYS A 20 -1.56 1.43 5.18
C CYS A 20 -2.59 1.25 4.05
N THR A 21 -2.12 1.19 2.80
CA THR A 21 -3.00 1.02 1.62
C THR A 21 -3.66 -0.36 1.60
N THR A 22 -2.94 -1.43 1.94
CA THR A 22 -3.50 -2.79 2.00
C THR A 22 -4.57 -2.89 3.08
N ASN A 23 -4.33 -2.31 4.26
CA ASN A 23 -5.33 -2.29 5.34
C ASN A 23 -6.57 -1.45 5.00
N CYS A 24 -6.45 -0.48 4.09
CA CYS A 24 -7.61 0.26 3.56
C CYS A 24 -8.38 -0.57 2.52
N LEU A 25 -7.66 -1.18 1.57
CA LEU A 25 -8.27 -1.91 0.45
C LEU A 25 -8.87 -3.25 0.86
N ALA A 26 -8.17 -4.03 1.68
CA ALA A 26 -8.54 -5.42 1.97
C ALA A 26 -9.92 -5.60 2.62
N PRO A 27 -10.35 -4.77 3.59
CA PRO A 27 -11.70 -4.87 4.15
C PRO A 27 -12.79 -4.60 3.11
N LEU A 28 -12.61 -3.59 2.26
CA LEU A 28 -13.55 -3.27 1.19
C LEU A 28 -13.60 -4.40 0.17
N ALA A 29 -12.43 -4.85 -0.30
CA ALA A 29 -12.32 -5.94 -1.26
C ALA A 29 -12.96 -7.23 -0.74
N LYS A 30 -12.76 -7.57 0.55
CA LYS A 30 -13.39 -8.72 1.20
C LYS A 30 -14.91 -8.64 1.12
N ILE A 31 -15.51 -7.52 1.56
CA ILE A 31 -16.97 -7.38 1.59
C ILE A 31 -17.54 -7.46 0.17
N ILE A 32 -16.93 -6.77 -0.80
CA ILE A 32 -17.42 -6.79 -2.18
C ILE A 32 -17.27 -8.20 -2.79
N ASN A 33 -16.12 -8.84 -2.60
CA ASN A 33 -15.87 -10.17 -3.16
C ASN A 33 -16.80 -11.24 -2.55
N ASP A 34 -16.99 -11.22 -1.22
CA ASP A 34 -17.82 -12.21 -0.54
C ASP A 34 -19.31 -12.11 -0.95
N ASN A 35 -19.79 -10.91 -1.30
CA ASN A 35 -21.20 -10.69 -1.63
C ASN A 35 -21.49 -10.67 -3.14
N PHE A 36 -20.53 -10.23 -3.96
CA PHE A 36 -20.75 -9.95 -5.38
C PHE A 36 -19.74 -10.63 -6.31
N GLY A 37 -18.61 -11.10 -5.78
CA GLY A 37 -17.49 -11.60 -6.56
C GLY A 37 -16.71 -10.48 -7.25
N ILE A 38 -15.37 -10.57 -7.21
CA ILE A 38 -14.48 -9.71 -8.01
C ILE A 38 -13.79 -10.60 -9.04
N GLU A 39 -14.13 -10.43 -10.32
CA GLU A 39 -13.47 -11.15 -11.42
C GLU A 39 -12.10 -10.54 -11.74
N GLU A 40 -12.03 -9.22 -11.83
CA GLU A 40 -10.80 -8.44 -12.02
C GLU A 40 -10.91 -7.08 -11.31
N GLY A 41 -9.76 -6.48 -10.96
CA GLY A 41 -9.74 -5.22 -10.23
C GLY A 41 -8.45 -4.44 -10.46
N LEU A 42 -8.59 -3.14 -10.71
CA LEU A 42 -7.51 -2.17 -10.72
C LEU A 42 -7.81 -1.11 -9.65
N MET A 43 -6.77 -0.70 -8.94
CA MET A 43 -6.90 0.30 -7.88
C MET A 43 -5.87 1.40 -8.07
N THR A 44 -6.20 2.59 -7.58
CA THR A 44 -5.25 3.71 -7.47
C THR A 44 -5.48 4.37 -6.12
N THR A 45 -4.39 4.71 -5.44
CA THR A 45 -4.43 5.50 -4.21
C THR A 45 -3.88 6.89 -4.47
N VAL A 46 -4.61 7.91 -4.05
CA VAL A 46 -4.05 9.25 -3.90
C VAL A 46 -3.40 9.30 -2.51
N HIS A 47 -2.11 9.00 -2.47
CA HIS A 47 -1.38 8.83 -1.23
C HIS A 47 -0.72 10.14 -0.77
N ALA A 48 -0.82 10.46 0.52
CA ALA A 48 -0.12 11.59 1.11
C ALA A 48 1.40 11.42 1.05
N THR A 49 2.13 12.53 1.08
CA THR A 49 3.60 12.49 1.10
C THR A 49 4.12 11.81 2.38
N THR A 50 5.24 11.11 2.26
CA THR A 50 5.87 10.40 3.39
C THR A 50 7.34 10.78 3.55
N ALA A 51 7.96 10.36 4.66
CA ALA A 51 9.36 10.66 4.98
C ALA A 51 10.39 10.10 3.97
N THR A 52 10.00 9.15 3.12
CA THR A 52 10.91 8.58 2.10
C THR A 52 11.10 9.53 0.90
N GLN A 53 10.13 10.42 0.66
CA GLN A 53 10.18 11.41 -0.42
C GLN A 53 11.04 12.63 -0.01
N LYS A 54 11.40 13.47 -0.99
CA LYS A 54 12.34 14.58 -0.80
C LYS A 54 11.62 15.93 -0.81
N THR A 55 12.09 16.88 -0.01
CA THR A 55 11.51 18.24 0.04
C THR A 55 11.73 18.98 -1.27
N VAL A 56 12.92 18.83 -1.86
CA VAL A 56 13.32 19.32 -3.18
C VAL A 56 13.93 18.18 -4.00
N ASP A 57 14.15 18.40 -5.30
CA ASP A 57 14.76 17.40 -6.18
C ASP A 57 16.12 16.91 -5.63
N GLY A 58 16.26 15.59 -5.49
CA GLY A 58 17.47 14.97 -4.96
C GLY A 58 17.59 13.48 -5.31
N PRO A 59 18.72 12.84 -4.93
CA PRO A 59 18.99 11.46 -5.32
C PRO A 59 17.99 10.47 -4.70
N SER A 60 17.44 9.59 -5.55
CA SER A 60 16.68 8.41 -5.14
C SER A 60 17.02 7.24 -6.06
N MET A 61 18.07 6.50 -5.69
CA MET A 61 18.75 5.53 -6.56
C MET A 61 17.82 4.44 -7.10
N LYS A 62 16.87 3.97 -6.28
CA LYS A 62 15.94 2.89 -6.64
C LYS A 62 14.66 3.39 -7.30
N LYS A 63 14.23 4.61 -6.99
CA LYS A 63 12.94 5.16 -7.41
C LYS A 63 13.09 6.62 -7.80
N TRP A 64 13.46 6.87 -9.05
CA TRP A 64 13.84 8.22 -9.52
C TRP A 64 12.72 9.25 -9.32
N ARG A 65 11.46 8.84 -9.50
CA ARG A 65 10.30 9.73 -9.31
C ARG A 65 10.13 10.17 -7.85
N ASP A 66 10.45 9.31 -6.89
CA ASP A 66 10.38 9.62 -5.45
C ASP A 66 11.47 10.60 -5.01
N GLY A 67 12.50 10.80 -5.84
CA GLY A 67 13.54 11.81 -5.63
C GLY A 67 13.11 13.22 -6.01
N ARG A 68 11.97 13.39 -6.68
CA ARG A 68 11.45 14.71 -7.05
C ARG A 68 10.83 15.43 -5.85
N GLY A 69 10.85 16.76 -5.86
CA GLY A 69 10.29 17.60 -4.81
C GLY A 69 8.82 17.28 -4.51
N ALA A 70 8.57 16.71 -3.33
CA ALA A 70 7.29 16.09 -2.98
C ALA A 70 6.13 17.09 -2.86
N SER A 71 6.41 18.33 -2.45
CA SER A 71 5.40 19.37 -2.28
C SER A 71 5.10 20.15 -3.58
N GLN A 72 5.78 19.81 -4.67
CA GLN A 72 5.72 20.55 -5.94
C GLN A 72 5.16 19.71 -7.09
N ASN A 73 4.99 18.39 -6.89
CA ASN A 73 4.72 17.44 -7.97
C ASN A 73 3.59 16.47 -7.60
N ILE A 74 2.86 16.03 -8.63
CA ILE A 74 2.13 14.75 -8.58
C ILE A 74 3.13 13.67 -8.99
N ILE A 75 3.37 12.71 -8.11
CA ILE A 75 4.42 11.69 -8.30
C ILE A 75 3.76 10.32 -8.46
N PRO A 76 3.72 9.75 -9.68
CA PRO A 76 3.22 8.39 -9.85
C PRO A 76 4.24 7.38 -9.32
N ALA A 77 3.79 6.48 -8.46
CA ALA A 77 4.58 5.42 -7.85
C ALA A 77 3.87 4.07 -7.96
N SER A 78 4.65 2.99 -8.05
CA SER A 78 4.11 1.63 -7.95
C SER A 78 3.84 1.27 -6.48
N THR A 79 2.80 0.48 -6.26
CA THR A 79 2.41 -0.08 -4.96
C THR A 79 2.19 -1.58 -5.10
N GLY A 80 2.48 -2.34 -4.03
CA GLY A 80 2.17 -3.77 -3.93
C GLY A 80 0.97 -4.05 -3.04
N ALA A 81 0.18 -3.02 -2.75
CA ALA A 81 -1.03 -3.10 -1.94
C ALA A 81 -2.21 -3.71 -2.72
#